data_AF-A0A1F5J8B2-F1
#
_entry.id   AF-A0A1F5J8B2-F1
#
_cell.length_a   1.000
_cell.length_b   1.000
_cell.length_c   1.000
_cell.angle_alpha   90.00
_cell.angle_beta   90.00
_cell.angle_gamma   90.00
#
_symmetry.space_group_name_H-M   'P 1'
#
loop_
_entity.id
_entity.type
_entity.pdbx_description
1 polymer ?
#
loop_
_entity_poly.entity_id
_entity_poly.type
_entity_poly.pdbx_seq_one_letter_code
_entity_poly.pdbx_strand_id
1 'polypeptide(L)'
;MPHRLVKEIEEKSMYKVLFRITLFTLVFVAADIGSNVWRFHASARESPDIFLTLQVNRQREITAIPGTPLVFTVFMSGSKTDPPLRIGGSGDPWYVYLRLESADDKKQIPFTWSLLGKPRALSRLGSSGDLGNVELYAGDEAILDKERNLYTAELGVAPEETAKISGGRYTIRAILHVPSGSQGKWSGRAVSNPVVVSVEEQVKETTPADDREWSRLIESINFYLRAERFDDAYRLALQAVEQKRVNVDARILLGDALNGLGRDEEALKSYTKALYIIAAKGKQYEPPTYLIMRMDEVKRRLEER
;
A
#
# COMPACT_ATOMS: atom_id res chain seq x y z
N MET A 1 -6.30 86.01 -5.83
CA MET A 1 -6.94 84.75 -6.21
C MET A 1 -5.99 83.88 -7.05
N PRO A 2 -5.20 82.99 -6.41
CA PRO A 2 -4.67 81.80 -7.10
C PRO A 2 -4.62 80.54 -6.21
N HIS A 3 -5.53 80.39 -5.23
CA HIS A 3 -5.41 79.30 -4.23
C HIS A 3 -6.28 78.07 -4.47
N ARG A 4 -7.22 78.09 -5.43
CA ARG A 4 -8.03 76.90 -5.77
C ARG A 4 -7.52 76.10 -6.98
N LEU A 5 -6.69 76.71 -7.83
CA LEU A 5 -6.11 76.06 -9.02
C LEU A 5 -4.79 75.33 -8.77
N VAL A 6 -4.06 75.65 -7.68
CA VAL A 6 -2.79 74.98 -7.35
C VAL A 6 -3.01 73.60 -6.72
N LYS A 7 -4.09 73.44 -5.93
CA LYS A 7 -4.38 72.17 -5.23
C LYS A 7 -4.83 71.04 -6.19
N GLU A 8 -5.49 71.40 -7.29
CA GLU A 8 -5.99 70.42 -8.29
C GLU A 8 -4.89 69.94 -9.27
N ILE A 9 -3.79 70.70 -9.38
CA ILE A 9 -2.61 70.33 -10.19
C ILE A 9 -1.67 69.41 -9.40
N GLU A 10 -1.55 69.58 -8.08
CA GLU A 10 -0.75 68.68 -7.22
C GLU A 10 -1.37 67.28 -7.11
N GLU A 11 -2.69 67.17 -7.00
CA GLU A 11 -3.38 65.88 -6.82
C GLU A 11 -3.36 65.04 -8.12
N LYS A 12 -3.47 65.66 -9.30
CA LYS A 12 -3.34 64.96 -10.60
C LYS A 12 -1.89 64.61 -10.98
N SER A 13 -0.90 65.33 -10.43
CA SER A 13 0.53 65.01 -10.63
C SER A 13 0.96 63.80 -9.79
N MET A 14 0.44 63.68 -8.57
CA MET A 14 0.77 62.59 -7.65
C MET A 14 0.29 61.22 -8.15
N TYR A 15 -0.89 61.14 -8.80
CA TYR A 15 -1.38 59.88 -9.40
C TYR A 15 -0.62 59.45 -10.67
N LYS A 16 -0.04 60.38 -11.45
CA LYS A 16 0.79 60.04 -12.63
C LYS A 16 2.20 59.61 -12.27
N VAL A 17 2.76 60.09 -11.14
CA VAL A 17 4.08 59.67 -10.65
C VAL A 17 3.99 58.33 -9.92
N LEU A 18 2.94 58.08 -9.11
CA LEU A 18 2.73 56.76 -8.51
C LEU A 18 2.53 55.66 -9.57
N PHE A 19 1.77 55.92 -10.64
CA PHE A 19 1.52 54.90 -11.67
C PHE A 19 2.75 54.55 -12.53
N ARG A 20 3.77 55.43 -12.60
CA ARG A 20 5.03 55.14 -13.32
C ARG A 20 6.06 54.39 -12.48
N ILE A 21 6.03 54.54 -11.16
CA ILE A 21 6.94 53.82 -10.25
C ILE A 21 6.50 52.36 -10.07
N THR A 22 5.19 52.08 -10.08
CA THR A 22 4.68 50.69 -9.99
C THR A 22 4.87 49.88 -11.28
N LEU A 23 5.02 50.53 -12.45
CA LEU A 23 5.21 49.83 -13.72
C LEU A 23 6.70 49.53 -14.03
N PHE A 24 7.65 50.35 -13.57
CA PHE A 24 9.08 50.14 -13.83
C PHE A 24 9.73 49.09 -12.89
N THR A 25 9.22 48.91 -11.67
CA THR A 25 9.64 47.81 -10.79
C THR A 25 9.10 46.45 -11.26
N LEU A 26 7.96 46.42 -11.96
CA LEU A 26 7.39 45.18 -12.51
C LEU A 26 8.10 44.69 -13.78
N VAL A 27 8.75 45.57 -14.54
CA VAL A 27 9.49 45.19 -15.77
C VAL A 27 10.94 44.78 -15.50
N PHE A 28 11.62 45.35 -14.48
CA PHE A 28 12.98 44.89 -14.12
C PHE A 28 13.00 43.61 -13.29
N VAL A 29 11.95 43.33 -12.50
CA VAL A 29 11.79 42.00 -11.89
C VAL A 29 11.47 40.95 -12.97
N ALA A 30 10.82 41.32 -14.08
CA ALA A 30 10.58 40.38 -15.19
C ALA A 30 11.81 40.15 -16.10
N ALA A 31 12.74 41.11 -16.20
CA ALA A 31 13.91 40.99 -17.07
C ALA A 31 15.12 40.26 -16.41
N ASP A 32 15.29 40.37 -15.09
CA ASP A 32 16.33 39.60 -14.37
C ASP A 32 15.88 38.20 -13.94
N ILE A 33 14.56 37.95 -13.90
CA ILE A 33 14.01 36.59 -13.83
C ILE A 33 14.07 35.92 -15.22
N GLY A 34 14.04 36.68 -16.32
CA GLY A 34 14.05 36.15 -17.69
C GLY A 34 15.40 35.59 -18.18
N SER A 35 16.53 36.11 -17.71
CA SER A 35 17.86 35.66 -18.18
C SER A 35 18.42 34.47 -17.38
N ASN A 36 18.03 34.33 -16.11
CA ASN A 36 18.42 33.20 -15.26
C ASN A 36 17.44 32.01 -15.34
N VAL A 37 16.20 32.21 -15.76
CA VAL A 37 15.23 31.11 -15.99
C VAL A 37 15.47 30.41 -17.33
N TRP A 38 16.02 31.09 -18.34
CA TRP A 38 16.29 30.46 -19.65
C TRP A 38 17.52 29.55 -19.67
N ARG A 39 18.43 29.66 -18.68
CA ARG A 39 19.55 28.72 -18.50
C ARG A 39 19.21 27.49 -17.66
N PHE A 40 18.02 27.43 -17.03
CA PHE A 40 17.51 26.23 -16.36
C PHE A 40 16.52 25.41 -17.19
N HIS A 41 16.11 25.91 -18.37
CA HIS A 41 15.35 25.13 -19.37
C HIS A 41 16.27 24.55 -20.46
N ALA A 42 17.56 24.38 -20.15
CA ALA A 42 18.42 23.46 -20.87
C ALA A 42 18.04 22.03 -20.46
N SER A 43 17.03 21.46 -21.13
CA SER A 43 16.77 20.02 -21.22
C SER A 43 16.92 19.25 -19.90
N ALA A 44 16.13 19.62 -18.90
CA ALA A 44 15.67 18.64 -17.93
C ALA A 44 14.81 17.64 -18.71
N ARG A 45 15.41 16.54 -19.18
CA ARG A 45 14.65 15.33 -19.47
C ARG A 45 13.77 15.11 -18.24
N GLU A 46 12.45 15.19 -18.39
CA GLU A 46 11.52 14.79 -17.34
C GLU A 46 11.99 13.42 -16.85
N SER A 47 12.52 13.36 -15.63
CA SER A 47 12.89 12.10 -15.02
C SER A 47 11.63 11.25 -15.01
N PRO A 48 11.67 9.98 -15.44
CA PRO A 48 10.47 9.17 -15.48
C PRO A 48 9.86 9.07 -14.09
N ASP A 49 8.59 9.49 -13.99
CA ASP A 49 7.86 9.50 -12.72
C ASP A 49 7.56 8.06 -12.29
N ILE A 50 8.12 7.68 -11.14
CA ILE A 50 7.67 6.49 -10.41
C ILE A 50 6.51 6.92 -9.51
N PHE A 51 5.35 6.30 -9.71
CA PHE A 51 4.17 6.53 -8.89
C PHE A 51 4.11 5.46 -7.80
N LEU A 52 4.12 5.91 -6.54
CA LEU A 52 3.87 5.06 -5.39
C LEU A 52 2.50 5.37 -4.80
N THR A 53 1.73 4.31 -4.57
CA THR A 53 0.48 4.38 -3.79
C THR A 53 0.61 3.46 -2.58
N LEU A 54 0.08 3.90 -1.45
CA LEU A 54 0.06 3.14 -0.21
C LEU A 54 -1.39 2.91 0.22
N GLN A 55 -1.66 1.72 0.71
CA GLN A 55 -2.87 1.38 1.45
C GLN A 55 -2.48 0.69 2.76
N VAL A 56 -3.32 0.80 3.77
CA VAL A 56 -3.23 0.04 5.01
C VAL A 56 -4.53 -0.74 5.19
N ASN A 57 -4.44 -2.05 5.37
CA ASN A 57 -5.58 -2.98 5.41
C ASN A 57 -6.60 -2.71 4.28
N ARG A 58 -6.10 -2.46 3.06
CA ARG A 58 -6.87 -2.15 1.82
C ARG A 58 -7.63 -0.82 1.84
N GLN A 59 -7.36 0.03 2.81
CA GLN A 59 -7.97 1.34 2.98
C GLN A 59 -6.89 2.43 3.01
N ARG A 60 -7.30 3.70 2.92
CA ARG A 60 -6.38 4.85 3.09
C ARG A 60 -6.35 5.38 4.51
N GLU A 61 -7.41 5.09 5.27
CA GLU A 61 -7.56 5.47 6.66
C GLU A 61 -8.27 4.34 7.39
N ILE A 62 -7.73 3.95 8.55
CA ILE A 62 -8.31 2.93 9.40
C ILE A 62 -8.37 3.40 10.85
N THR A 63 -9.33 2.85 11.59
CA THR A 63 -9.33 2.86 13.05
C THR A 63 -9.15 1.43 13.53
N ALA A 64 -8.09 1.19 14.29
CA ALA A 64 -7.70 -0.11 14.80
C ALA A 64 -7.75 -0.10 16.32
N ILE A 65 -8.17 -1.22 16.89
CA ILE A 65 -7.94 -1.50 18.31
C ILE A 65 -6.53 -2.07 18.49
N PRO A 66 -5.91 -1.95 19.68
CA PRO A 66 -4.60 -2.54 19.94
C PRO A 66 -4.58 -4.04 19.59
N GLY A 67 -3.51 -4.48 18.92
CA GLY A 67 -3.36 -5.87 18.49
C GLY A 67 -4.02 -6.23 17.15
N THR A 68 -4.64 -5.26 16.45
CA THR A 68 -5.01 -5.44 15.04
C THR A 68 -3.75 -5.39 14.18
N PRO A 69 -3.45 -6.42 13.36
CA PRO A 69 -2.30 -6.37 12.47
C PRO A 69 -2.48 -5.28 11.42
N LEU A 70 -1.36 -4.67 11.01
CA LEU A 70 -1.35 -3.70 9.92
C LEU A 70 -0.67 -4.31 8.70
N VAL A 71 -1.32 -4.25 7.55
CA VAL A 71 -0.76 -4.66 6.26
C VAL A 71 -0.71 -3.44 5.36
N PHE A 72 0.50 -2.93 5.16
CA PHE A 72 0.78 -1.83 4.27
C PHE A 72 1.05 -2.36 2.86
N THR A 73 0.12 -2.19 1.95
CA THR A 73 0.27 -2.59 0.55
C THR A 73 0.82 -1.42 -0.26
N VAL A 74 2.05 -1.56 -0.73
CA VAL A 74 2.71 -0.60 -1.63
C VAL A 74 2.45 -1.03 -3.07
N PHE A 75 1.87 -0.13 -3.83
CA PHE A 75 1.69 -0.25 -5.27
C PHE A 75 2.67 0.68 -5.98
N MET A 76 3.46 0.14 -6.89
CA MET A 76 4.41 0.88 -7.70
C MET A 76 4.08 0.73 -9.18
N SER A 77 4.03 1.86 -9.87
CA SER A 77 3.96 1.94 -11.32
C SER A 77 4.86 3.09 -11.81
N GLY A 78 5.00 3.23 -13.13
CA GLY A 78 5.82 4.30 -13.71
C GLY A 78 5.20 4.92 -14.95
N SER A 79 5.75 6.05 -15.36
CA SER A 79 5.50 6.61 -16.69
C SER A 79 6.06 5.68 -17.77
N LYS A 80 5.49 5.78 -18.98
CA LYS A 80 5.96 5.00 -20.12
C LYS A 80 7.35 5.47 -20.53
N THR A 81 8.33 4.59 -20.51
CA THR A 81 9.72 4.92 -20.87
C THR A 81 10.24 4.08 -22.03
N ASP A 82 11.16 4.66 -22.81
CA ASP A 82 11.93 4.00 -23.85
C ASP A 82 13.36 4.60 -23.86
N PRO A 83 14.40 3.86 -23.42
CA PRO A 83 14.38 2.45 -22.98
C PRO A 83 13.64 2.25 -21.63
N PRO A 84 13.23 1.00 -21.31
CA PRO A 84 12.59 0.64 -20.05
C PRO A 84 13.38 1.07 -18.81
N LEU A 85 12.65 1.56 -17.80
CA LEU A 85 13.21 1.85 -16.49
C LEU A 85 13.29 0.58 -15.64
N ARG A 86 14.46 0.29 -15.09
CA ARG A 86 14.68 -0.91 -14.26
C ARG A 86 15.02 -0.52 -12.82
N ILE A 87 14.48 -1.23 -11.85
CA ILE A 87 14.72 -1.04 -10.41
C ILE A 87 14.97 -2.39 -9.77
N GLY A 88 16.04 -2.49 -8.97
CA GLY A 88 16.42 -3.74 -8.32
C GLY A 88 16.76 -4.86 -9.31
N GLY A 89 16.93 -6.08 -8.82
CA GLY A 89 17.18 -7.28 -9.59
C GLY A 89 17.56 -8.46 -8.71
N SER A 90 18.00 -9.56 -9.32
CA SER A 90 18.45 -10.73 -8.56
C SER A 90 19.58 -10.37 -7.59
N GLY A 91 19.41 -10.71 -6.31
CA GLY A 91 20.34 -10.38 -5.22
C GLY A 91 20.24 -8.94 -4.69
N ASP A 92 19.49 -8.07 -5.35
CA ASP A 92 19.25 -6.68 -4.93
C ASP A 92 17.82 -6.25 -5.30
N PRO A 93 16.79 -6.85 -4.68
CA PRO A 93 15.44 -6.71 -5.19
C PRO A 93 14.83 -5.34 -4.87
N TRP A 94 13.96 -4.80 -5.75
CA TRP A 94 13.49 -3.41 -5.65
C TRP A 94 12.82 -3.09 -4.30
N TYR A 95 12.16 -4.07 -3.70
CA TYR A 95 11.44 -3.90 -2.44
C TYR A 95 12.35 -3.74 -1.21
N VAL A 96 13.67 -3.99 -1.31
CA VAL A 96 14.62 -3.69 -0.23
C VAL A 96 14.81 -2.18 -0.03
N TYR A 97 14.51 -1.41 -1.08
CA TYR A 97 14.56 0.05 -1.10
C TYR A 97 13.28 0.69 -0.56
N LEU A 98 12.26 -0.11 -0.20
CA LEU A 98 11.05 0.38 0.43
C LEU A 98 11.27 0.62 1.92
N ARG A 99 10.72 1.74 2.39
CA ARG A 99 10.64 2.10 3.80
C ARG A 99 9.26 2.70 4.11
N LEU A 100 8.78 2.46 5.33
CA LEU A 100 7.69 3.23 5.92
C LEU A 100 8.28 4.33 6.80
N GLU A 101 7.80 5.55 6.64
CA GLU A 101 8.17 6.69 7.47
C GLU A 101 6.93 7.42 7.95
N SER A 102 7.08 8.19 9.03
CA SER A 102 6.03 9.14 9.38
C SER A 102 5.97 10.25 8.35
N ALA A 103 4.77 10.68 8.00
CA ALA A 103 4.58 11.91 7.25
C ALA A 103 4.72 13.16 8.15
N ASP A 104 4.69 12.98 9.47
CA ASP A 104 4.95 14.06 10.43
C ASP A 104 6.44 14.10 10.73
N ASP A 105 7.17 15.09 10.21
CA ASP A 105 8.65 15.18 10.23
C ASP A 105 9.31 15.08 11.63
N LYS A 106 8.52 15.17 12.72
CA LYS A 106 9.00 15.10 14.11
C LYS A 106 8.70 13.77 14.81
N LYS A 107 7.94 12.86 14.19
CA LYS A 107 7.53 11.60 14.82
C LYS A 107 8.16 10.43 14.09
N GLN A 108 8.74 9.49 14.84
CA GLN A 108 9.11 8.18 14.28
C GLN A 108 7.88 7.28 14.27
N ILE A 109 7.86 6.29 13.36
CA ILE A 109 6.83 5.25 13.40
C ILE A 109 7.05 4.37 14.64
N PRO A 110 6.01 4.04 15.42
CA PRO A 110 6.18 3.35 16.71
C PRO A 110 6.20 1.81 16.58
N PHE A 111 6.50 1.28 15.40
CA PHE A 111 6.40 -0.15 15.13
C PHE A 111 7.47 -0.64 14.14
N THR A 112 7.78 -1.92 14.26
CA THR A 112 8.62 -2.64 13.30
C THR A 112 7.74 -3.31 12.26
N TRP A 113 8.15 -3.27 11.00
CA TRP A 113 7.48 -3.98 9.91
C TRP A 113 8.43 -4.99 9.27
N SER A 114 7.86 -6.00 8.64
CA SER A 114 8.58 -6.99 7.83
C SER A 114 7.90 -7.16 6.48
N LEU A 115 8.64 -7.61 5.47
CA LEU A 115 8.03 -8.01 4.20
C LEU A 115 7.05 -9.18 4.45
N LEU A 116 5.85 -9.07 3.90
CA LEU A 116 4.79 -10.05 4.05
C LEU A 116 4.59 -10.78 2.72
N GLY A 117 5.03 -12.05 2.67
CA GLY A 117 5.01 -12.86 1.45
C GLY A 117 5.93 -12.33 0.35
N LYS A 118 5.80 -12.90 -0.86
CA LYS A 118 6.60 -12.52 -2.02
C LYS A 118 5.93 -11.36 -2.79
N PRO A 119 6.68 -10.31 -3.16
CA PRO A 119 6.19 -9.25 -4.03
C PRO A 119 5.70 -9.78 -5.38
N ARG A 120 4.68 -9.09 -5.91
CA ARG A 120 3.96 -9.50 -7.11
C ARG A 120 4.08 -8.44 -8.19
N ALA A 121 4.12 -8.89 -9.44
CA ALA A 121 4.00 -8.02 -10.61
C ALA A 121 2.76 -8.41 -11.40
N LEU A 122 2.08 -7.41 -11.95
CA LEU A 122 0.96 -7.56 -12.88
C LEU A 122 1.32 -6.75 -14.13
N SER A 123 1.59 -7.43 -15.25
CA SER A 123 1.59 -6.78 -16.57
C SER A 123 0.21 -6.91 -17.20
N ARG A 124 -0.21 -5.86 -17.92
CA ARG A 124 -1.35 -5.94 -18.85
C ARG A 124 -0.79 -6.12 -20.26
N LEU A 125 -0.63 -7.36 -20.71
CA LEU A 125 -0.54 -7.64 -22.15
C LEU A 125 -1.89 -7.31 -22.79
N GLY A 126 -1.89 -6.67 -23.95
CA GLY A 126 -3.11 -6.56 -24.73
C GLY A 126 -2.90 -6.10 -26.17
N SER A 127 -3.40 -6.90 -27.10
CA SER A 127 -4.19 -6.37 -28.21
C SER A 127 -5.54 -7.09 -28.23
N SER A 128 -6.62 -6.32 -28.18
CA SER A 128 -7.99 -6.70 -28.58
C SER A 128 -8.53 -8.07 -28.17
N GLY A 129 -9.45 -8.10 -27.20
CA GLY A 129 -10.50 -9.12 -27.10
C GLY A 129 -10.17 -10.39 -26.34
N ASP A 130 -8.91 -10.69 -26.06
CA ASP A 130 -8.54 -11.83 -25.22
C ASP A 130 -8.36 -11.40 -23.76
N LEU A 131 -8.83 -12.22 -22.81
CA LEU A 131 -8.59 -12.05 -21.38
C LEU A 131 -7.10 -12.27 -21.13
N GLY A 132 -6.31 -11.22 -21.38
CA GLY A 132 -4.85 -11.26 -21.42
C GLY A 132 -4.24 -11.93 -20.20
N ASN A 133 -3.31 -12.85 -20.46
CA ASN A 133 -2.56 -13.58 -19.44
C ASN A 133 -1.95 -12.60 -18.44
N VAL A 134 -2.40 -12.70 -17.18
CA VAL A 134 -1.74 -12.06 -16.03
C VAL A 134 -0.55 -12.94 -15.68
N GLU A 135 0.63 -12.56 -16.14
CA GLU A 135 1.85 -13.27 -15.74
C GLU A 135 2.37 -12.72 -14.40
N LEU A 136 2.34 -13.58 -13.40
CA LEU A 136 2.88 -13.36 -12.06
C LEU A 136 4.36 -13.76 -12.05
N TYR A 137 5.26 -12.81 -12.26
CA TYR A 137 6.70 -13.05 -12.15
C TYR A 137 7.25 -12.75 -10.75
N ALA A 138 8.38 -13.38 -10.42
CA ALA A 138 9.16 -13.08 -9.21
C ALA A 138 9.62 -11.62 -9.23
N GLY A 139 9.06 -10.82 -8.32
CA GLY A 139 9.17 -9.36 -8.30
C GLY A 139 10.48 -8.81 -7.74
N ASP A 140 11.62 -9.43 -8.04
CA ASP A 140 12.93 -8.90 -7.61
C ASP A 140 13.36 -7.69 -8.46
N GLU A 141 13.18 -7.77 -9.79
CA GLU A 141 13.36 -6.64 -10.71
C GLU A 141 12.00 -6.02 -11.04
N ALA A 142 11.89 -4.70 -10.89
CA ALA A 142 10.78 -3.94 -11.46
C ALA A 142 11.20 -3.30 -12.79
N ILE A 143 10.41 -3.53 -13.83
CA ILE A 143 10.63 -3.05 -15.20
C ILE A 143 9.42 -2.19 -15.55
N LEU A 144 9.62 -0.87 -15.65
CA LEU A 144 8.59 0.09 -16.02
C LEU A 144 8.84 0.50 -17.47
N ASP A 145 7.98 0.06 -18.38
CA ASP A 145 8.11 0.27 -19.82
C ASP A 145 6.81 0.83 -20.43
N LYS A 146 6.54 0.56 -21.71
CA LYS A 146 5.31 0.99 -22.39
C LYS A 146 4.06 0.22 -21.91
N GLU A 147 4.25 -0.95 -21.30
CA GLU A 147 3.20 -1.75 -20.69
C GLU A 147 2.83 -1.18 -19.33
N ARG A 148 1.55 -1.33 -18.95
CA ARG A 148 1.08 -0.88 -17.64
C ARG A 148 1.42 -1.95 -16.60
N ASN A 149 2.65 -1.93 -16.13
CA ASN A 149 3.11 -2.82 -15.07
C ASN A 149 2.75 -2.25 -13.69
N LEU A 150 2.17 -3.10 -12.85
CA LEU A 150 1.84 -2.81 -11.46
C LEU A 150 2.62 -3.77 -10.55
N TYR A 151 3.53 -3.22 -9.76
CA TYR A 151 4.29 -3.96 -8.77
C TYR A 151 3.66 -3.76 -7.39
N THR A 152 3.57 -4.84 -6.62
CA THR A 152 2.96 -4.85 -5.30
C THR A 152 3.90 -5.50 -4.29
N ALA A 153 4.13 -4.81 -3.17
CA ALA A 153 4.80 -5.37 -2.00
C ALA A 153 3.94 -5.12 -0.76
N GLU A 154 3.84 -6.11 0.12
CA GLU A 154 3.11 -5.98 1.38
C GLU A 154 4.11 -5.89 2.54
N LEU A 155 3.99 -4.87 3.38
CA LEU A 155 4.79 -4.67 4.59
C LEU A 155 3.87 -4.87 5.80
N GLY A 156 4.13 -5.89 6.59
CA GLY A 156 3.30 -6.31 7.71
C GLY A 156 3.82 -5.84 9.06
N VAL A 157 2.92 -5.38 9.93
CA VAL A 157 3.17 -5.16 11.37
C VAL A 157 2.34 -6.18 12.14
N ALA A 158 3.02 -7.02 12.90
CA ALA A 158 2.39 -8.16 13.57
C ALA A 158 1.45 -7.74 14.71
N PRO A 159 0.42 -8.53 15.04
CA PRO A 159 -0.49 -8.26 16.15
C PRO A 159 0.23 -7.95 17.49
N GLU A 160 1.33 -8.63 17.79
CA GLU A 160 2.08 -8.43 19.04
C GLU A 160 2.82 -7.08 19.06
N GLU A 161 3.18 -6.56 17.89
CA GLU A 161 3.79 -5.24 17.75
C GLU A 161 2.72 -4.15 17.84
N THR A 162 1.58 -4.33 17.18
CA THR A 162 0.51 -3.33 17.21
C THR A 162 -0.18 -3.23 18.56
N ALA A 163 -0.18 -4.30 19.36
CA ALA A 163 -0.65 -4.29 20.74
C ALA A 163 0.17 -3.37 21.67
N LYS A 164 1.42 -3.06 21.31
CA LYS A 164 2.32 -2.19 22.09
C LYS A 164 2.24 -0.72 21.69
N ILE A 165 1.57 -0.41 20.58
CA ILE A 165 1.46 0.97 20.06
C ILE A 165 0.52 1.77 20.97
N SER A 166 0.96 2.95 21.41
CA SER A 166 0.11 3.87 22.17
C SER A 166 -1.09 4.34 21.35
N GLY A 167 -2.21 4.58 22.00
CA GLY A 167 -3.37 5.20 21.34
C GLY A 167 -3.00 6.53 20.69
N GLY A 168 -3.51 6.77 19.48
CA GLY A 168 -3.18 7.99 18.73
C GLY A 168 -3.37 7.87 17.23
N ARG A 169 -3.18 9.00 16.54
CA ARG A 169 -3.24 9.10 15.09
C ARG A 169 -1.83 9.11 14.50
N TYR A 170 -1.57 8.18 13.60
CA TYR A 170 -0.29 8.00 12.91
C TYR A 170 -0.47 8.19 11.42
N THR A 171 0.23 9.18 10.86
CA THR A 171 0.25 9.45 9.43
C THR A 171 1.52 8.84 8.84
N ILE A 172 1.37 7.90 7.90
CA ILE A 172 2.46 7.05 7.41
C ILE A 172 2.53 7.14 5.89
N ARG A 173 3.73 7.20 5.33
CA ARG A 173 3.98 7.18 3.89
C ARG A 173 5.00 6.10 3.53
N ALA A 174 4.89 5.57 2.33
CA ALA A 174 5.88 4.67 1.76
C ALA A 174 6.89 5.50 0.95
N ILE A 175 8.15 5.16 1.09
CA ILE A 175 9.26 5.77 0.35
C ILE A 175 10.02 4.66 -0.34
N LEU A 176 10.24 4.84 -1.65
CA LEU A 176 11.23 4.09 -2.40
C LEU A 176 12.46 4.98 -2.54
N HIS A 177 13.59 4.57 -1.97
CA HIS A 177 14.85 5.30 -2.11
C HIS A 177 15.94 4.38 -2.66
N VAL A 178 16.26 4.58 -3.94
CA VAL A 178 17.26 3.76 -4.64
C VAL A 178 18.55 4.57 -4.77
N PRO A 179 19.67 4.09 -4.18
CA PRO A 179 20.92 4.83 -4.16
C PRO A 179 21.53 4.96 -5.56
N SER A 180 22.29 6.04 -5.75
CA SER A 180 23.08 6.26 -6.97
C SER A 180 24.17 5.18 -7.10
N GLY A 181 24.45 4.74 -8.33
CA GLY A 181 25.46 3.71 -8.62
C GLY A 181 24.89 2.29 -8.83
N SER A 182 23.58 2.12 -8.75
CA SER A 182 22.87 0.90 -9.15
C SER A 182 23.05 0.67 -10.66
N GLN A 183 23.87 -0.31 -11.07
CA GLN A 183 24.32 -0.52 -12.45
C GLN A 183 23.19 -0.44 -13.50
N GLY A 184 23.11 0.67 -14.25
CA GLY A 184 22.13 0.85 -15.34
C GLY A 184 20.66 0.89 -14.89
N LYS A 185 20.40 1.02 -13.58
CA LYS A 185 19.07 1.02 -12.97
C LYS A 185 18.71 2.42 -12.48
N TRP A 186 17.42 2.72 -12.39
CA TRP A 186 16.94 3.99 -11.86
C TRP A 186 17.45 4.20 -10.44
N SER A 187 17.96 5.40 -10.18
CA SER A 187 18.25 5.89 -8.83
C SER A 187 17.40 7.12 -8.56
N GLY A 188 16.88 7.25 -7.35
CA GLY A 188 16.05 8.38 -7.00
C GLY A 188 15.21 8.12 -5.76
N ARG A 189 14.25 9.00 -5.54
CA ARG A 189 13.31 8.92 -4.42
C ARG A 189 11.89 9.13 -4.91
N ALA A 190 11.02 8.17 -4.63
CA ALA A 190 9.58 8.29 -4.83
C ALA A 190 8.87 8.19 -3.48
N VAL A 191 7.76 8.91 -3.33
CA VAL A 191 7.02 9.02 -2.07
C VAL A 191 5.53 8.84 -2.34
N SER A 192 4.86 8.02 -1.55
CA SER A 192 3.42 7.84 -1.66
C SER A 192 2.64 8.99 -1.01
N ASN A 193 1.39 9.15 -1.40
CA ASN A 193 0.42 9.82 -0.52
C ASN A 193 0.35 9.09 0.83
N PRO A 194 0.17 9.83 1.94
CA PRO A 194 0.12 9.20 3.24
C PRO A 194 -1.20 8.44 3.45
N VAL A 195 -1.12 7.42 4.31
CA VAL A 195 -2.26 6.75 4.92
C VAL A 195 -2.33 7.10 6.40
N VAL A 196 -3.50 6.90 6.98
CA VAL A 196 -3.76 7.21 8.38
C VAL A 196 -4.11 5.93 9.13
N VAL A 197 -3.43 5.72 10.25
CA VAL A 197 -3.75 4.67 11.22
C VAL A 197 -4.10 5.35 12.53
N SER A 198 -5.36 5.21 12.96
CA SER A 198 -5.79 5.64 14.29
C SER A 198 -5.87 4.43 15.20
N VAL A 199 -5.05 4.38 16.25
CA VAL A 199 -5.10 3.34 17.28
C VAL A 199 -5.95 3.86 18.43
N GLU A 200 -7.00 3.13 18.80
CA GLU A 200 -7.85 3.51 19.93
C GLU A 200 -7.08 3.35 21.25
N GLU A 201 -7.11 4.39 22.09
CA GLU A 201 -6.53 4.35 23.45
C GLU A 201 -7.41 3.55 24.41
N GLN A 202 -8.73 3.65 24.21
CA GLN A 202 -9.74 2.84 24.87
C GLN A 202 -10.71 2.38 23.80
N VAL A 203 -11.00 1.07 23.78
CA VAL A 203 -11.95 0.49 22.82
C VAL A 203 -13.32 1.12 23.07
N LYS A 204 -13.78 1.97 22.15
CA LYS A 204 -15.11 2.59 22.28
C LYS A 204 -16.18 1.56 21.91
N GLU A 205 -17.15 1.35 22.80
CA GLU A 205 -18.26 0.38 22.65
C GLU A 205 -19.27 0.73 21.53
N THR A 206 -18.87 1.46 20.48
CA THR A 206 -19.78 1.92 19.41
C THR A 206 -20.10 0.84 18.37
N THR A 207 -19.35 -0.27 18.38
CA THR A 207 -19.68 -1.53 17.71
C THR A 207 -19.71 -2.60 18.79
N PRO A 208 -20.58 -3.63 18.73
CA PRO A 208 -20.52 -4.73 19.68
C PRO A 208 -19.08 -5.24 19.78
N ALA A 209 -18.50 -5.25 20.99
CA ALA A 209 -17.10 -5.57 21.21
C ALA A 209 -16.71 -6.91 20.57
N ASP A 210 -17.65 -7.87 20.60
CA ASP A 210 -17.54 -9.19 19.98
C ASP A 210 -17.24 -9.15 18.47
N ASP A 211 -17.79 -8.18 17.71
CA ASP A 211 -17.59 -8.10 16.26
C ASP A 211 -16.22 -7.52 15.90
N ARG A 212 -15.72 -6.55 16.69
CA ARG A 212 -14.37 -5.99 16.51
C ARG A 212 -13.30 -6.99 16.88
N GLU A 213 -13.45 -7.66 18.02
CA GLU A 213 -12.52 -8.70 18.45
C GLU A 213 -12.50 -9.88 17.48
N TRP A 214 -13.67 -10.29 16.98
CA TRP A 214 -13.75 -11.30 15.93
C TRP A 214 -13.02 -10.88 14.66
N SER A 215 -13.21 -9.63 14.22
CA SER A 215 -12.53 -9.10 13.02
C SER A 215 -11.02 -9.08 13.23
N ARG A 216 -10.55 -8.59 14.39
CA ARG A 216 -9.13 -8.60 14.78
C ARG A 216 -8.54 -10.00 14.77
N LEU A 217 -9.27 -10.99 15.31
CA LEU A 217 -8.85 -12.39 15.32
C LEU A 217 -8.69 -12.95 13.90
N ILE A 218 -9.69 -12.74 13.04
CA ILE A 218 -9.67 -13.19 11.65
C ILE A 218 -8.55 -12.52 10.85
N GLU A 219 -8.32 -11.21 11.04
CA GLU A 219 -7.23 -10.48 10.42
C GLU A 219 -5.86 -10.99 10.91
N SER A 220 -5.73 -11.31 12.19
CA SER A 220 -4.49 -11.88 12.77
C SER A 220 -4.18 -13.25 12.17
N ILE A 221 -5.16 -14.14 12.04
CA ILE A 221 -4.96 -15.45 11.40
C ILE A 221 -4.48 -15.27 9.95
N ASN A 222 -5.18 -14.41 9.20
CA ASN A 222 -4.83 -14.07 7.83
C ASN A 222 -3.42 -13.48 7.68
N PHE A 223 -3.00 -12.66 8.64
CA PHE A 223 -1.66 -12.10 8.71
C PHE A 223 -0.62 -13.21 8.86
N TYR A 224 -0.79 -14.10 9.85
CA TYR A 224 0.18 -15.18 10.10
C TYR A 224 0.24 -16.20 8.96
N LEU A 225 -0.89 -16.50 8.30
CA LEU A 225 -0.91 -17.34 7.10
C LEU A 225 -0.05 -16.73 5.98
N ARG A 226 -0.13 -15.42 5.76
CA ARG A 226 0.69 -14.71 4.75
C ARG A 226 2.16 -14.59 5.15
N ALA A 227 2.43 -14.53 6.46
CA ALA A 227 3.77 -14.52 7.02
C ALA A 227 4.39 -15.93 7.11
N GLU A 228 3.68 -16.97 6.66
CA GLU A 228 4.08 -18.38 6.78
C GLU A 228 4.35 -18.83 8.23
N ARG A 229 3.79 -18.11 9.22
CA ARG A 229 3.81 -18.45 10.64
C ARG A 229 2.64 -19.37 10.97
N PHE A 230 2.67 -20.58 10.42
CA PHE A 230 1.51 -21.48 10.44
C PHE A 230 1.10 -21.95 11.84
N ASP A 231 2.03 -22.07 12.78
CA ASP A 231 1.72 -22.39 14.18
C ASP A 231 0.88 -21.29 14.86
N ASP A 232 1.23 -20.02 14.65
CA ASP A 232 0.46 -18.89 15.18
C ASP A 232 -0.92 -18.78 14.53
N ALA A 233 -0.97 -18.96 13.20
CA ALA A 233 -2.23 -19.05 12.47
C ALA A 233 -3.12 -20.18 13.01
N TYR A 234 -2.55 -21.36 13.27
CA TYR A 234 -3.25 -22.53 13.77
C TYR A 234 -3.87 -22.28 15.15
N ARG A 235 -3.09 -21.75 16.11
CA ARG A 235 -3.59 -21.46 17.46
C ARG A 235 -4.79 -20.51 17.43
N LEU A 236 -4.70 -19.42 16.65
CA LEU A 236 -5.78 -18.46 16.53
C LEU A 236 -6.98 -19.00 15.74
N ALA A 237 -6.74 -19.80 14.70
CA ALA A 237 -7.82 -20.43 13.93
C ALA A 237 -8.60 -21.45 14.76
N LEU A 238 -7.91 -22.19 15.64
CA LEU A 238 -8.55 -23.09 16.60
C LEU A 238 -9.47 -22.31 17.55
N GLN A 239 -8.98 -21.21 18.13
CA GLN A 239 -9.79 -20.30 18.95
C GLN A 239 -11.01 -19.76 18.19
N ALA A 240 -10.84 -19.36 16.92
CA ALA A 240 -11.94 -18.86 16.10
C ALA A 240 -13.04 -19.93 15.89
N VAL A 241 -12.65 -21.18 15.64
CA VAL A 241 -13.58 -22.31 15.51
C VAL A 241 -14.27 -22.64 16.85
N GLU A 242 -13.59 -22.49 17.99
CA GLU A 242 -14.18 -22.68 19.31
C GLU A 242 -15.25 -21.62 19.62
N GLN A 243 -14.95 -20.35 19.32
CA GLN A 243 -15.88 -19.22 19.54
C GLN A 243 -17.09 -19.29 18.59
N LYS A 244 -16.89 -19.62 17.31
CA LYS A 244 -17.98 -19.72 16.32
C LYS A 244 -17.91 -21.05 15.55
N ARG A 245 -18.41 -22.12 16.17
CA ARG A 245 -18.34 -23.52 15.67
C ARG A 245 -18.89 -23.76 14.26
N VAL A 246 -19.86 -22.95 13.84
CA VAL A 246 -20.58 -23.04 12.53
C VAL A 246 -20.18 -21.91 11.58
N ASN A 247 -19.02 -21.28 11.80
CA ASN A 247 -18.47 -20.28 10.88
C ASN A 247 -17.62 -20.94 9.78
N VAL A 248 -17.92 -20.61 8.52
CA VAL A 248 -17.23 -21.18 7.35
C VAL A 248 -15.79 -20.67 7.26
N ASP A 249 -15.58 -19.36 7.40
CA ASP A 249 -14.26 -18.74 7.26
C ASP A 249 -13.29 -19.25 8.32
N ALA A 250 -13.73 -19.38 9.58
CA ALA A 250 -12.91 -19.93 10.66
C ALA A 250 -12.46 -21.37 10.36
N ARG A 251 -13.33 -22.20 9.75
CA ARG A 251 -12.98 -23.57 9.34
C ARG A 251 -12.02 -23.59 8.16
N ILE A 252 -12.19 -22.69 7.21
CA ILE A 252 -11.28 -22.51 6.07
C ILE A 252 -9.89 -22.13 6.58
N LEU A 253 -9.82 -21.10 7.45
CA LEU A 253 -8.57 -20.61 8.01
C LEU A 253 -7.85 -21.68 8.86
N LEU A 254 -8.60 -22.49 9.60
CA LEU A 254 -8.03 -23.64 10.33
C LEU A 254 -7.45 -24.67 9.35
N GLY A 255 -8.17 -24.98 8.26
CA GLY A 255 -7.69 -25.84 7.19
C GLY A 255 -6.42 -25.30 6.54
N ASP A 256 -6.36 -23.99 6.27
CA ASP A 256 -5.18 -23.34 5.67
C ASP A 256 -3.97 -23.38 6.59
N ALA A 257 -4.15 -23.16 7.89
CA ALA A 257 -3.08 -23.26 8.86
C ALA A 257 -2.55 -24.71 8.98
N LEU A 258 -3.46 -25.70 9.06
CA LEU A 258 -3.09 -27.12 9.10
C LEU A 258 -2.39 -27.59 7.82
N ASN A 259 -2.85 -27.11 6.67
CA ASN A 259 -2.22 -27.36 5.37
C ASN A 259 -0.80 -26.80 5.36
N GLY A 260 -0.60 -25.55 5.79
CA GLY A 260 0.74 -24.95 5.93
C GLY A 260 1.67 -25.71 6.88
N LEU A 261 1.12 -26.35 7.91
CA LEU A 261 1.86 -27.25 8.82
C LEU A 261 2.12 -28.65 8.25
N GLY A 262 1.66 -28.97 7.03
CA GLY A 262 1.77 -30.31 6.42
C GLY A 262 0.86 -31.37 7.05
N ARG A 263 -0.10 -30.97 7.90
CA ARG A 263 -1.08 -31.84 8.59
C ARG A 263 -2.28 -32.09 7.67
N ASP A 264 -2.00 -32.74 6.54
CA ASP A 264 -2.90 -32.89 5.40
C ASP A 264 -4.26 -33.53 5.75
N GLU A 265 -4.28 -34.61 6.53
CA GLU A 265 -5.54 -35.27 6.94
C GLU A 265 -6.46 -34.33 7.74
N GLU A 266 -5.88 -33.56 8.67
CA GLU A 266 -6.63 -32.63 9.52
C GLU A 266 -7.08 -31.39 8.76
N ALA A 267 -6.26 -30.92 7.82
CA ALA A 267 -6.62 -29.87 6.89
C ALA A 267 -7.84 -30.28 6.03
N LEU A 268 -7.79 -31.48 5.43
CA LEU A 268 -8.89 -32.03 4.64
C LEU A 268 -10.17 -32.16 5.46
N LYS A 269 -10.08 -32.61 6.72
CA LYS A 269 -11.21 -32.68 7.65
C LYS A 269 -11.82 -31.30 7.91
N SER A 270 -10.98 -30.27 8.08
CA SER A 270 -11.42 -28.90 8.32
C SER A 270 -12.12 -28.30 7.10
N TYR A 271 -11.55 -28.45 5.90
CA TYR A 271 -12.17 -28.01 4.66
C TYR A 271 -13.48 -28.75 4.36
N THR A 272 -13.51 -30.07 4.59
CA THR A 272 -14.74 -30.86 4.44
C THR A 272 -15.85 -30.36 5.37
N LYS A 273 -15.50 -29.97 6.61
CA LYS A 273 -16.48 -29.39 7.52
C LYS A 273 -16.97 -28.02 7.05
N ALA A 274 -16.09 -27.18 6.51
CA ALA A 274 -16.48 -25.90 5.90
C ALA A 274 -17.47 -26.13 4.74
N LEU A 275 -17.16 -27.06 3.83
CA LEU A 275 -18.02 -27.42 2.71
C LEU A 275 -19.40 -27.94 3.18
N TYR A 276 -19.44 -28.77 4.23
CA TYR A 276 -20.68 -29.23 4.82
C TYR A 276 -21.53 -28.08 5.37
N ILE A 277 -20.92 -27.10 6.05
CA ILE A 277 -21.63 -25.92 6.56
C ILE A 277 -22.21 -25.09 5.40
N ILE A 278 -21.45 -24.92 4.31
CA ILE A 278 -21.94 -24.21 3.13
C ILE A 278 -23.13 -24.94 2.51
N ALA A 279 -23.00 -26.25 2.26
CA ALA A 279 -24.06 -27.07 1.68
C ALA A 279 -25.33 -27.08 2.53
N ALA A 280 -25.21 -27.04 3.86
CA ALA A 280 -26.34 -26.98 4.77
C ALA A 280 -27.11 -25.65 4.75
N LYS A 281 -26.50 -24.55 4.26
CA LYS A 281 -27.14 -23.21 4.21
C LYS A 281 -28.14 -23.03 3.06
N GLY A 282 -28.28 -24.00 2.14
CA GLY A 282 -29.24 -23.97 1.04
C GLY A 282 -28.59 -23.83 -0.33
N LYS A 283 -29.36 -23.39 -1.35
CA LYS A 283 -28.89 -23.33 -2.74
C LYS A 283 -27.66 -22.46 -2.88
N GLN A 284 -26.55 -23.09 -3.26
CA GLN A 284 -25.33 -22.42 -3.63
C GLN A 284 -25.28 -22.29 -5.15
N TYR A 285 -25.31 -21.08 -5.67
CA TYR A 285 -25.30 -20.82 -7.11
C TYR A 285 -23.90 -20.96 -7.73
N GLU A 286 -22.87 -20.71 -6.93
CA GLU A 286 -21.47 -20.82 -7.36
C GLU A 286 -20.71 -21.84 -6.51
N PRO A 287 -20.00 -22.81 -7.12
CA PRO A 287 -19.17 -23.74 -6.38
C PRO A 287 -18.16 -22.99 -5.50
N PRO A 288 -17.85 -23.48 -4.28
CA PRO A 288 -16.84 -22.85 -3.43
C PRO A 288 -15.44 -23.19 -3.97
N THR A 289 -15.05 -22.58 -5.09
CA THR A 289 -13.86 -22.92 -5.89
C THR A 289 -12.59 -22.96 -5.05
N TYR A 290 -12.40 -21.98 -4.15
CA TYR A 290 -11.26 -21.95 -3.23
C TYR A 290 -11.17 -23.24 -2.39
N LEU A 291 -12.26 -23.65 -1.76
CA LEU A 291 -12.30 -24.88 -0.96
C LEU A 291 -12.02 -26.12 -1.80
N ILE A 292 -12.61 -26.21 -2.99
CA ILE A 292 -12.41 -27.33 -3.91
C ILE A 292 -10.94 -27.45 -4.29
N MET A 293 -10.30 -26.34 -4.67
CA MET A 293 -8.87 -26.31 -5.01
C MET A 293 -7.99 -26.72 -3.84
N ARG A 294 -8.24 -26.21 -2.63
CA ARG A 294 -7.44 -26.55 -1.43
C ARG A 294 -7.62 -28.01 -1.02
N MET A 295 -8.83 -28.55 -1.14
CA MET A 295 -9.09 -29.98 -0.89
C MET A 295 -8.40 -30.88 -1.92
N ASP A 296 -8.42 -30.51 -3.20
CA ASP A 296 -7.70 -31.23 -4.26
C ASP A 296 -6.18 -31.26 -4.02
N GLU A 297 -5.61 -30.10 -3.71
CA GLU A 297 -4.19 -29.95 -3.38
C GLU A 297 -3.75 -30.88 -2.23
N VAL A 298 -4.53 -30.91 -1.15
CA VAL A 298 -4.26 -31.76 0.02
C VAL A 298 -4.46 -33.25 -0.33
N LYS A 299 -5.49 -33.60 -1.09
CA LYS A 299 -5.76 -35.00 -1.49
C LYS A 299 -4.64 -35.56 -2.34
N ARG A 300 -4.15 -34.81 -3.33
CA ARG A 300 -3.02 -35.24 -4.17
C ARG A 300 -1.79 -35.55 -3.32
N ARG A 301 -1.46 -34.69 -2.35
CA ARG A 301 -0.35 -34.97 -1.42
C ARG A 301 -0.56 -36.19 -0.52
N LEU A 302 -1.80 -36.55 -0.19
CA LEU A 302 -2.10 -37.77 0.56
C LEU A 302 -2.01 -39.04 -0.30
N GLU A 303 -2.36 -38.93 -1.59
CA GLU A 303 -2.26 -40.03 -2.55
C GLU A 303 -0.81 -40.33 -2.98
N GLU A 304 0.08 -39.33 -2.89
CA GLU A 304 1.50 -39.42 -3.21
C GLU A 304 2.38 -39.98 -2.07
N ARG A 305 1.81 -40.22 -0.88
CA ARG A 305 2.50 -40.77 0.31
C ARG A 305 2.42 -42.29 0.38
#